data_AF-A0A8J6TQJ6-F1
#
_entry.id   AF-A0A8J6TQJ6-F1
#
_cell.length_a   1.000
_cell.length_b   1.000
_cell.length_c   1.000
_cell.angle_alpha   90.00
_cell.angle_beta   90.00
_cell.angle_gamma   90.00
#
_symmetry.space_group_name_H-M   'P 1'
#
loop_
_entity.id
_entity.type
_entity.pdbx_description
1 polymer ?
#
loop_
_entity_poly.entity_id
_entity_poly.type
_entity_poly.pdbx_seq_one_letter_code
_entity_poly.pdbx_strand_id
1 'polypeptide(L)'
;MAKPKLLVKWLCASCNNGWMSRLENEAKPVMKSILDDKLKDIDISAQSTLARWALKTAMVLESIDSDRTWFYSEDERQLMGAVQSLPPRTSVWIAKCINQPNIYSAAKDLRTAPNNGGVRAYATTMAFGSLAFQIVSIKTSVAIPENVTLTYEITGGPWDQTLLQVWPAMQKSMEWPPQYGLNSEFGLDALTERLSPATR
;
A
#
# COMPACT_ATOMS: atom_id res chain seq x y z
N MET A 1 -13.35 6.31 28.41
CA MET A 1 -12.59 5.22 27.75
C MET A 1 -11.24 5.77 27.34
N ALA A 2 -10.14 5.15 27.79
CA ALA A 2 -8.80 5.53 27.35
C ALA A 2 -8.64 5.16 25.87
N LYS A 3 -8.31 6.14 25.02
CA LYS A 3 -7.97 5.87 23.62
C LYS A 3 -6.67 5.05 23.62
N PRO A 4 -6.63 3.85 23.01
CA PRO A 4 -5.38 3.12 22.86
C PRO A 4 -4.38 3.99 22.11
N LYS A 5 -3.18 4.16 22.68
CA LYS A 5 -2.06 4.85 22.03
C LYS A 5 -1.15 3.79 21.42
N LEU A 6 -1.24 3.61 20.10
CA LEU A 6 -0.19 2.93 19.35
C LEU A 6 1.01 3.88 19.26
N LEU A 7 2.09 3.54 19.97
CA LEU A 7 3.36 4.29 19.92
C LEU A 7 4.32 3.56 18.98
N VAL A 8 4.58 4.15 17.81
CA VAL A 8 5.65 3.69 16.91
C VAL A 8 6.97 4.29 17.39
N LYS A 9 7.79 3.50 18.11
CA LYS A 9 9.05 3.96 18.71
C LYS A 9 10.23 4.07 17.73
N TRP A 10 10.05 3.58 16.50
CA TRP A 10 11.13 3.42 15.53
C TRP A 10 11.28 4.59 14.54
N LEU A 11 10.51 5.66 14.71
CA LEU A 11 10.55 6.82 13.83
C LEU A 11 11.49 7.90 14.35
N CYS A 12 12.39 8.36 13.49
CA CYS A 12 13.27 9.48 13.79
C CYS A 12 12.45 10.78 13.93
N ALA A 13 12.76 11.62 14.93
CA ALA A 13 11.98 12.83 15.20
C ALA A 13 11.99 13.82 14.01
N SER A 14 13.12 13.96 13.33
CA SER A 14 13.24 14.81 12.13
C SER A 14 12.48 14.24 10.93
N CYS A 15 12.38 12.91 10.81
CA CYS A 15 11.61 12.23 9.77
C CYS A 15 10.12 12.48 9.97
N ASN A 16 9.64 12.16 11.18
CA ASN A 16 8.23 12.24 11.55
C ASN A 16 7.71 13.69 11.48
N ASN A 17 8.46 14.64 12.05
CA ASN A 17 8.07 16.05 12.05
C ASN A 17 8.45 16.78 10.75
N GLY A 18 9.23 16.16 9.88
CA GLY A 18 9.70 16.72 8.62
C GLY A 18 8.91 16.21 7.42
N TRP A 19 9.56 15.38 6.60
CA TRP A 19 9.02 14.94 5.32
C TRP A 19 7.73 14.12 5.47
N MET A 20 7.62 13.30 6.53
CA MET A 20 6.42 12.48 6.75
C MET A 20 5.21 13.36 7.05
N SER A 21 5.35 14.35 7.93
CA SER A 21 4.30 15.32 8.24
C SER A 21 3.89 16.15 7.02
N ARG A 22 4.83 16.56 6.15
CA ARG A 22 4.50 17.23 4.89
C ARG A 22 3.66 16.34 3.97
N LEU A 23 4.09 15.10 3.77
CA LEU A 23 3.38 14.13 2.94
C LEU A 23 1.97 13.81 3.49
N GLU A 24 1.80 13.74 4.81
CA GLU A 24 0.49 13.64 5.45
C GLU A 24 -0.43 14.81 5.10
N ASN A 25 0.10 16.03 5.17
CA ASN A 25 -0.66 17.25 4.85
C ASN A 25 -0.98 17.36 3.36
N GLU A 26 -0.11 16.87 2.48
CA GLU A 26 -0.35 16.80 1.03
C GLU A 26 -1.45 15.78 0.68
N ALA A 27 -1.46 14.61 1.32
CA ALA A 27 -2.41 13.55 1.03
C ALA A 27 -3.80 13.79 1.65
N LYS A 28 -3.87 14.50 2.77
CA LYS A 28 -5.11 14.73 3.53
C LYS A 28 -6.25 15.34 2.72
N PRO A 29 -6.08 16.38 1.88
CA PRO A 29 -7.16 16.92 1.05
C PRO A 29 -7.75 15.89 0.08
N VAL A 30 -6.89 15.08 -0.56
CA VAL A 30 -7.31 14.04 -1.52
C VAL A 30 -8.09 12.95 -0.80
N MET A 31 -7.52 12.38 0.26
CA MET A 31 -8.18 11.35 1.07
C MET A 31 -9.49 11.86 1.67
N LYS A 32 -9.53 13.10 2.18
CA LYS A 32 -10.76 13.70 2.71
C LYS A 32 -11.83 13.82 1.64
N SER A 33 -11.47 14.21 0.42
CA SER A 33 -12.44 14.32 -0.69
C SER A 33 -13.04 12.96 -1.06
N ILE A 34 -12.25 11.89 -0.96
CA ILE A 34 -12.74 10.51 -1.13
C ILE A 34 -13.67 10.11 0.01
N LEU A 35 -13.28 10.36 1.27
CA LEU A 35 -14.04 10.00 2.46
C LEU A 35 -15.36 10.77 2.59
N ASP A 36 -15.39 12.01 2.08
CA ASP A 36 -16.60 12.85 2.00
C ASP A 36 -17.47 12.52 0.77
N ASP A 37 -17.10 11.53 -0.06
CA ASP A 37 -17.77 11.19 -1.33
C ASP A 37 -17.90 12.36 -2.32
N LYS A 38 -16.90 13.25 -2.35
CA LYS A 38 -16.86 14.44 -3.21
C LYS A 38 -15.92 14.30 -4.41
N LEU A 39 -14.98 13.37 -4.35
CA LEU A 39 -14.03 13.14 -5.43
C LEU A 39 -14.68 12.31 -6.55
N LYS A 40 -14.54 12.76 -7.80
CA LYS A 40 -15.03 12.05 -8.99
C LYS A 40 -13.92 11.49 -9.88
N ASP A 41 -12.74 12.08 -9.79
CA ASP A 41 -11.59 11.72 -10.61
C ASP A 41 -10.31 11.80 -9.78
N ILE A 42 -9.34 10.96 -10.11
CA ILE A 42 -8.02 10.90 -9.48
C ILE A 42 -6.95 11.20 -10.54
N ASP A 43 -6.52 12.46 -10.58
CA ASP A 43 -5.47 12.91 -11.46
C ASP A 43 -4.09 12.34 -11.08
N ILE A 44 -3.11 12.52 -11.96
CA ILE A 44 -1.75 12.01 -11.80
C ILE A 44 -1.05 12.51 -10.52
N SER A 45 -1.37 13.71 -10.05
CA SER A 45 -0.79 14.30 -8.85
C SER A 45 -1.35 13.62 -7.60
N ALA A 46 -2.68 13.42 -7.57
CA ALA A 46 -3.37 12.68 -6.54
C ALA A 46 -2.91 11.22 -6.49
N GLN A 47 -2.74 10.56 -7.65
CA GLN A 47 -2.20 9.20 -7.74
C GLN A 47 -0.83 9.08 -7.06
N SER A 48 0.12 9.94 -7.45
CA SER A 48 1.48 9.96 -6.88
C SER A 48 1.47 10.24 -5.37
N THR A 49 0.65 11.20 -4.94
CA THR A 49 0.51 11.57 -3.53
C THR A 49 -0.03 10.41 -2.70
N LEU A 50 -1.10 9.76 -3.16
CA LEU A 50 -1.71 8.60 -2.52
C LEU A 50 -0.73 7.42 -2.46
N ALA A 51 0.02 7.16 -3.54
CA ALA A 51 1.00 6.08 -3.59
C ALA A 51 2.15 6.27 -2.58
N ARG A 52 2.73 7.48 -2.54
CA ARG A 52 3.78 7.84 -1.59
C ARG A 52 3.27 7.75 -0.16
N TRP A 53 2.10 8.31 0.10
CA TRP A 53 1.50 8.24 1.43
C TRP A 53 1.28 6.80 1.87
N ALA A 54 0.73 5.96 0.98
CA ALA A 54 0.44 4.56 1.25
C ALA A 54 1.71 3.76 1.56
N LEU A 55 2.76 3.89 0.73
CA LEU A 55 4.02 3.18 0.98
C LEU A 55 4.68 3.65 2.28
N LYS A 56 4.69 4.95 2.56
CA LYS A 56 5.23 5.48 3.82
C LYS A 56 4.48 4.88 5.00
N THR A 57 3.15 4.82 4.93
CA THR A 57 2.34 4.21 5.98
C THR A 57 2.60 2.71 6.11
N ALA A 58 2.78 1.97 5.02
CA ALA A 58 3.17 0.56 5.06
C ALA A 58 4.53 0.35 5.75
N MET A 59 5.53 1.18 5.44
CA MET A 59 6.83 1.19 6.12
C MET A 59 6.71 1.45 7.64
N VAL A 60 5.80 2.35 8.04
CA VAL A 60 5.51 2.61 9.47
C VAL A 60 4.83 1.41 10.12
N LEU A 61 3.82 0.84 9.47
CA LEU A 61 3.06 -0.31 9.99
C LEU A 61 3.94 -1.54 10.16
N GLU A 62 4.87 -1.79 9.24
CA GLU A 62 5.86 -2.86 9.36
C GLU A 62 6.70 -2.72 10.65
N SER A 63 7.06 -1.49 11.04
CA SER A 63 7.89 -1.24 12.22
C SER A 63 7.18 -1.49 13.56
N ILE A 64 5.86 -1.75 13.54
CA ILE A 64 5.09 -2.05 14.75
C ILE A 64 5.44 -3.45 15.28
N ASP A 65 5.71 -4.41 14.37
CA ASP A 65 6.11 -5.77 14.75
C ASP A 65 7.64 -5.84 14.83
N SER A 66 8.17 -5.63 16.05
CA SER A 66 9.62 -5.61 16.31
C SER A 66 10.30 -6.97 16.17
N ASP A 67 9.53 -8.06 16.14
CA ASP A 67 10.08 -9.42 16.10
C ASP A 67 10.27 -9.92 14.66
N ARG A 68 9.83 -9.15 13.66
CA ARG A 68 9.97 -9.48 12.24
C ARG A 68 11.23 -8.88 11.61
N THR A 69 11.85 -9.65 10.71
CA THR A 69 12.84 -9.12 9.77
C THR A 69 12.16 -8.15 8.80
N TRP A 70 12.52 -6.87 8.86
CA TRP A 70 11.95 -5.86 7.99
C TRP A 70 12.15 -6.19 6.51
N PHE A 71 11.11 -5.94 5.71
CA PHE A 71 11.16 -5.97 4.27
C PHE A 71 11.85 -4.74 3.73
N TYR A 72 11.47 -3.53 4.17
CA TYR A 72 12.07 -2.29 3.68
C TYR A 72 13.36 -1.96 4.43
N SER A 73 14.44 -1.76 3.68
CA SER A 73 15.75 -1.40 4.22
C SER A 73 15.77 0.06 4.71
N GLU A 74 16.79 0.39 5.49
CA GLU A 74 17.04 1.76 5.91
C GLU A 74 17.29 2.68 4.69
N ASP A 75 18.07 2.23 3.71
CA ASP A 75 18.33 2.99 2.48
C ASP A 75 17.05 3.30 1.70
N GLU A 76 16.12 2.36 1.60
CA GLU A 76 14.82 2.58 0.93
C GLU A 76 13.99 3.65 1.67
N ARG A 77 14.01 3.63 3.01
CA ARG A 77 13.32 4.65 3.84
C ARG A 77 13.98 6.01 3.70
N GLN A 78 15.31 6.07 3.65
CA GLN A 78 16.07 7.31 3.46
C GLN A 78 15.85 7.91 2.08
N LEU A 79 15.88 7.09 1.01
CA LEU A 79 15.57 7.52 -0.35
C LEU A 79 14.14 8.04 -0.47
N MET A 80 13.17 7.37 0.18
CA MET A 80 11.81 7.86 0.24
C MET A 80 11.73 9.24 0.93
N GLY A 81 12.45 9.43 2.03
CA GLY A 81 12.50 10.73 2.71
C GLY A 81 13.20 11.84 1.92
N ALA A 82 14.26 11.50 1.19
CA ALA A 82 15.09 12.45 0.46
C ALA A 82 14.48 12.89 -0.88
N VAL A 83 13.96 11.94 -1.66
CA VAL A 83 13.50 12.18 -3.03
C VAL A 83 12.08 11.67 -3.31
N GLN A 84 11.36 11.19 -2.30
CA GLN A 84 10.00 10.63 -2.43
C GLN A 84 9.89 9.54 -3.49
N SER A 85 10.96 8.77 -3.67
CA SER A 85 11.00 7.64 -4.59
C SER A 85 10.36 6.41 -3.94
N LEU A 86 9.59 5.65 -4.72
CA LEU A 86 9.10 4.33 -4.31
C LEU A 86 10.15 3.28 -4.74
N PRO A 87 10.43 2.26 -3.93
CA PRO A 87 11.33 1.17 -4.32
C PRO A 87 10.90 0.54 -5.65
N PRO A 88 11.86 0.07 -6.47
CA PRO A 88 11.57 -0.66 -7.68
C PRO A 88 10.57 -1.81 -7.43
N ARG A 89 9.78 -2.14 -8.44
CA ARG A 89 8.77 -3.23 -8.38
C ARG A 89 7.76 -3.05 -7.24
N THR A 90 7.46 -1.80 -6.89
CA THR A 90 6.34 -1.47 -6.02
C THR A 90 5.13 -1.14 -6.88
N SER A 91 3.97 -1.63 -6.49
CA SER A 91 2.68 -1.26 -7.05
C SER A 91 1.72 -0.89 -5.93
N VAL A 92 0.88 0.11 -6.19
CA VAL A 92 -0.11 0.60 -5.24
C VAL A 92 -1.46 0.69 -5.92
N TRP A 93 -2.45 0.07 -5.30
CA TRP A 93 -3.85 0.13 -5.70
C TRP A 93 -4.68 0.77 -4.62
N ILE A 94 -5.79 1.38 -5.03
CA ILE A 94 -6.84 1.86 -4.15
C ILE A 94 -8.18 1.23 -4.50
N ALA A 95 -9.09 1.16 -3.54
CA ALA A 95 -10.44 0.63 -3.72
C ALA A 95 -11.45 1.36 -2.85
N LYS A 96 -12.70 1.46 -3.31
CA LYS A 96 -13.82 1.94 -2.48
C LYS A 96 -14.21 0.82 -1.53
N CYS A 97 -14.31 1.12 -0.23
CA CYS A 97 -14.93 0.21 0.74
C CYS A 97 -16.40 0.55 0.93
N ILE A 98 -17.22 -0.48 1.03
CA ILE A 98 -18.66 -0.43 1.28
C ILE A 98 -18.90 -1.10 2.63
N ASN A 99 -19.72 -0.51 3.50
CA ASN A 99 -20.02 -1.07 4.83
C ASN A 99 -18.78 -1.36 5.71
N GLN A 100 -17.70 -0.59 5.55
CA GLN A 100 -16.50 -0.71 6.38
C GLN A 100 -16.31 0.55 7.25
N PRO A 101 -16.80 0.55 8.50
CA PRO A 101 -16.68 1.72 9.37
C PRO A 101 -15.33 1.81 10.09
N ASN A 102 -14.56 0.72 10.12
CA ASN A 102 -13.36 0.59 10.95
C ASN A 102 -12.06 0.72 10.17
N ILE A 103 -10.98 1.00 10.90
CA ILE A 103 -9.61 0.88 10.39
C ILE A 103 -9.29 -0.59 10.20
N TYR A 104 -8.69 -0.94 9.06
CA TYR A 104 -8.20 -2.28 8.76
C TYR A 104 -6.73 -2.21 8.38
N SER A 105 -5.93 -3.20 8.80
CA SER A 105 -4.58 -3.38 8.28
C SER A 105 -4.15 -4.84 8.41
N ALA A 106 -3.62 -5.38 7.33
CA ALA A 106 -3.02 -6.71 7.28
C ALA A 106 -1.80 -6.68 6.35
N ALA A 107 -0.81 -7.52 6.63
CA ALA A 107 0.36 -7.64 5.77
C ALA A 107 0.81 -9.10 5.61
N LYS A 108 1.32 -9.44 4.42
CA LYS A 108 1.87 -10.75 4.06
C LYS A 108 3.31 -10.62 3.57
N ASP A 109 4.17 -11.45 4.13
CA ASP A 109 5.53 -11.70 3.64
C ASP A 109 5.50 -13.01 2.83
N LEU A 110 5.62 -12.88 1.51
CA LEU A 110 5.54 -13.97 0.54
C LEU A 110 6.94 -14.29 0.05
N ARG A 111 7.31 -15.58 -0.02
CA ARG A 111 8.64 -16.03 -0.44
C ARG A 111 8.53 -17.21 -1.39
N THR A 112 9.30 -17.18 -2.47
CA THR A 112 9.38 -18.34 -3.40
C THR A 112 10.37 -19.40 -2.94
N ALA A 113 11.28 -19.06 -2.02
CA ALA A 113 12.20 -19.99 -1.39
C ALA A 113 12.47 -19.56 0.07
N PRO A 114 12.76 -20.52 0.99
CA PRO A 114 13.08 -20.20 2.37
C PRO A 114 14.44 -19.48 2.55
N ASN A 115 15.33 -19.54 1.55
CA ASN A 115 16.67 -18.94 1.59
C ASN A 115 16.74 -17.60 0.82
N ASN A 116 17.80 -16.81 1.06
CA ASN A 116 18.06 -15.48 0.47
C ASN A 116 18.18 -15.43 -1.08
N GLY A 117 18.06 -16.55 -1.79
CA GLY A 117 18.09 -16.60 -3.25
C GLY A 117 16.72 -16.47 -3.94
N GLY A 118 15.63 -16.51 -3.17
CA GLY A 118 14.26 -16.45 -3.69
C GLY A 118 13.75 -15.03 -3.94
N VAL A 119 12.60 -14.93 -4.60
CA VAL A 119 11.83 -13.70 -4.68
C VAL A 119 11.08 -13.53 -3.37
N ARG A 120 11.20 -12.35 -2.75
CA ARG A 120 10.43 -11.94 -1.57
C ARG A 120 9.47 -10.84 -1.98
N ALA A 121 8.19 -10.99 -1.66
CA ALA A 121 7.21 -9.93 -1.81
C ALA A 121 6.61 -9.57 -0.46
N TYR A 122 6.30 -8.28 -0.29
CA TYR A 122 5.58 -7.80 0.88
C TYR A 122 4.33 -7.09 0.43
N ALA A 123 3.18 -7.62 0.82
CA ALA A 123 1.87 -7.09 0.49
C ALA A 123 1.26 -6.50 1.76
N THR A 124 0.92 -5.21 1.76
CA THR A 124 0.19 -4.55 2.85
C THR A 124 -1.16 -4.10 2.32
N THR A 125 -2.23 -4.56 2.95
CA THR A 125 -3.59 -4.04 2.74
C THR A 125 -3.96 -3.19 3.94
N MET A 126 -4.53 -2.02 3.70
CA MET A 126 -5.04 -1.17 4.78
C MET A 126 -6.25 -0.37 4.32
N ALA A 127 -7.16 -0.06 5.23
CA ALA A 127 -8.33 0.75 4.94
C ALA A 127 -8.63 1.74 6.06
N PHE A 128 -9.15 2.91 5.65
CA PHE A 128 -9.60 3.98 6.52
C PHE A 128 -10.98 4.43 6.03
N GLY A 129 -12.04 4.05 6.74
CA GLY A 129 -13.41 4.32 6.29
C GLY A 129 -13.66 3.74 4.90
N SER A 130 -14.06 4.59 3.94
CA SER A 130 -14.42 4.13 2.59
C SER A 130 -13.25 3.99 1.61
N LEU A 131 -12.00 4.18 2.04
CA LEU A 131 -10.82 4.09 1.18
C LEU A 131 -9.90 2.96 1.64
N ALA A 132 -9.63 2.01 0.76
CA ALA A 132 -8.62 0.99 0.93
C ALA A 132 -7.41 1.22 0.03
N PHE A 133 -6.27 0.70 0.48
CA PHE A 133 -5.02 0.61 -0.24
C PHE A 133 -4.53 -0.83 -0.22
N GLN A 134 -3.90 -1.26 -1.32
CA GLN A 134 -2.98 -2.37 -1.29
C GLN A 134 -1.64 -1.96 -1.88
N ILE A 135 -0.57 -2.25 -1.17
CA ILE A 135 0.81 -2.01 -1.56
C ILE A 135 1.46 -3.36 -1.74
N VAL A 136 2.08 -3.60 -2.89
CA VAL A 136 2.88 -4.81 -3.14
C VAL A 136 4.25 -4.37 -3.59
N SER A 137 5.28 -4.73 -2.83
CA SER A 137 6.68 -4.51 -3.18
C SER A 137 7.39 -5.86 -3.34
N ILE A 138 8.23 -5.99 -4.37
CA ILE A 138 8.90 -7.25 -4.69
C ILE A 138 10.42 -7.04 -4.73
N LYS A 139 11.15 -7.84 -3.98
CA LYS A 139 12.61 -7.95 -4.03
C LYS A 139 13.01 -9.24 -4.73
N THR A 140 13.86 -9.11 -5.73
CA THR A 140 14.42 -10.22 -6.50
C THR A 140 15.91 -10.38 -6.20
N SER A 141 16.45 -11.55 -6.56
CA SER A 141 17.91 -11.71 -6.64
C SER A 141 18.51 -10.68 -7.62
N VAL A 142 19.75 -10.26 -7.35
CA VAL A 142 20.55 -9.38 -8.23
C VAL A 142 20.71 -9.93 -9.65
N ALA A 143 20.50 -11.24 -9.84
CA ALA A 143 20.52 -11.88 -11.15
C ALA A 143 19.31 -11.51 -12.04
N ILE A 144 18.24 -10.93 -11.47
CA ILE A 144 17.05 -10.50 -12.21
C ILE A 144 17.06 -8.97 -12.32
N PRO A 145 17.41 -8.41 -13.50
CA PRO A 145 17.46 -6.97 -13.70
C PRO A 145 16.13 -6.27 -13.44
N GLU A 146 16.15 -5.05 -12.89
CA GLU A 146 14.95 -4.29 -12.50
C GLU A 146 13.95 -4.06 -13.64
N ASN A 147 14.42 -4.00 -14.89
CA ASN A 147 13.60 -3.78 -16.08
C ASN A 147 12.80 -5.03 -16.52
N VAL A 148 13.05 -6.20 -15.93
CA VAL A 148 12.28 -7.42 -16.23
C VAL A 148 10.90 -7.30 -15.59
N THR A 149 9.83 -7.40 -16.38
CA THR A 149 8.45 -7.44 -15.83
C THR A 149 8.24 -8.74 -15.04
N LEU A 150 7.77 -8.63 -13.80
CA LEU A 150 7.34 -9.78 -13.01
C LEU A 150 5.83 -9.94 -13.13
N THR A 151 5.39 -11.17 -13.35
CA THR A 151 3.99 -11.56 -13.24
C THR A 151 3.82 -12.47 -12.02
N TYR A 152 2.65 -12.43 -11.41
CA TYR A 152 2.27 -13.31 -10.31
C TYR A 152 0.81 -13.69 -10.45
N GLU A 153 0.48 -14.89 -9.99
CA GLU A 153 -0.89 -15.37 -9.98
C GLU A 153 -1.67 -14.63 -8.89
N ILE A 154 -2.92 -14.28 -9.20
CA ILE A 154 -3.85 -13.75 -8.24
C ILE A 154 -5.09 -14.63 -8.18
N THR A 155 -5.73 -14.71 -7.02
CA THR A 155 -7.02 -15.39 -6.91
C THR A 155 -8.05 -14.71 -7.82
N GLY A 156 -8.94 -15.50 -8.42
CA GLY A 156 -9.99 -14.97 -9.28
C GLY A 156 -10.89 -13.95 -8.56
N GLY A 157 -11.24 -12.88 -9.27
CA GLY A 157 -12.11 -11.81 -8.78
C GLY A 157 -12.19 -10.67 -9.79
N PRO A 158 -13.18 -9.77 -9.69
CA PRO A 158 -13.33 -8.64 -10.62
C PRO A 158 -12.35 -7.50 -10.26
N TRP A 159 -11.07 -7.82 -10.04
CA TRP A 159 -10.07 -6.89 -9.52
C TRP A 159 -9.88 -5.67 -10.41
N ASP A 160 -9.92 -5.84 -11.73
CA ASP A 160 -9.80 -4.74 -12.70
C ASP A 160 -10.97 -3.74 -12.64
N GLN A 161 -12.13 -4.18 -12.13
CA GLN A 161 -13.32 -3.35 -11.92
C GLN A 161 -13.46 -2.87 -10.46
N THR A 162 -12.58 -3.32 -9.57
CA THR A 162 -12.63 -3.04 -8.12
C THR A 162 -11.45 -2.17 -7.66
N LEU A 163 -10.31 -2.28 -8.32
CA LEU A 163 -9.05 -1.65 -7.94
C LEU A 163 -8.61 -0.65 -9.00
N LEU A 164 -8.23 0.55 -8.56
CA LEU A 164 -7.53 1.51 -9.41
C LEU A 164 -6.05 1.51 -9.04
N GLN A 165 -5.18 1.32 -10.03
CA GLN A 165 -3.74 1.36 -9.82
C GLN A 165 -3.25 2.81 -9.85
N VAL A 166 -2.84 3.33 -8.70
CA VAL A 166 -2.25 4.67 -8.57
C VAL A 166 -0.74 4.67 -8.73
N TRP A 167 -0.10 3.49 -8.65
CA TRP A 167 1.32 3.34 -8.93
C TRP A 167 1.71 1.97 -9.50
N PRO A 168 2.62 1.93 -10.50
CA PRO A 168 2.91 3.03 -11.42
C PRO A 168 1.62 3.55 -12.06
N ALA A 169 1.55 4.86 -12.28
CA ALA A 169 0.38 5.48 -12.89
C ALA A 169 0.28 5.08 -14.36
N MET A 170 -0.80 4.39 -14.73
CA MET A 170 -1.04 3.94 -16.11
C MET A 170 -1.80 4.99 -16.93
N GLN A 171 -2.50 5.92 -16.27
CA GLN A 171 -3.37 6.91 -16.89
C GLN A 171 -3.19 8.28 -16.21
N LYS A 172 -3.38 9.36 -16.96
CA LYS A 172 -3.27 10.74 -16.42
C LYS A 172 -4.38 11.10 -15.44
N SER A 173 -5.54 10.44 -15.56
CA SER A 173 -6.70 10.57 -14.68
C SER A 173 -7.47 9.26 -14.71
N MET A 174 -8.19 8.95 -13.63
CA MET A 174 -9.08 7.79 -13.53
C MET A 174 -10.37 8.21 -12.85
N GLU A 175 -11.50 7.70 -13.32
CA GLU A 175 -12.80 7.90 -12.68
C GLU A 175 -12.82 7.21 -11.30
N TRP A 176 -13.42 7.88 -10.32
CA TRP A 176 -13.62 7.38 -8.97
C TRP A 176 -15.08 7.56 -8.52
N PRO A 177 -15.70 6.56 -7.87
CA PRO A 177 -15.14 5.25 -7.50
C PRO A 177 -15.12 4.25 -8.66
N PRO A 178 -14.36 3.14 -8.53
CA PRO A 178 -14.46 2.01 -9.46
C PRO A 178 -15.87 1.40 -9.45
N GLN A 179 -16.17 0.61 -10.49
CA GLN A 179 -17.49 -0.01 -10.69
C GLN A 179 -17.93 -0.89 -9.51
N TYR A 180 -16.98 -1.59 -8.87
CA TYR A 180 -17.22 -2.40 -7.69
C TYR A 180 -16.40 -1.90 -6.49
N GLY A 181 -16.92 -2.13 -5.29
CA GLY A 181 -16.25 -1.84 -4.03
C GLY A 181 -16.05 -3.08 -3.17
N LEU A 182 -15.11 -3.01 -2.24
CA LEU A 182 -14.85 -4.04 -1.24
C LEU A 182 -15.93 -3.97 -0.16
N ASN A 183 -16.77 -5.00 -0.07
CA ASN A 183 -17.84 -5.02 0.92
C ASN A 183 -17.36 -5.58 2.26
N SER A 184 -17.46 -4.77 3.31
CA SER A 184 -17.06 -5.07 4.68
C SER A 184 -15.59 -5.52 4.79
N GLU A 185 -15.24 -6.08 5.95
CA GLU A 185 -13.94 -6.71 6.19
C GLU A 185 -13.71 -7.91 5.26
N PHE A 186 -14.77 -8.64 4.88
CA PHE A 186 -14.66 -9.77 3.96
C PHE A 186 -14.03 -9.39 2.60
N GLY A 187 -14.39 -8.23 2.04
CA GLY A 187 -13.77 -7.74 0.81
C GLY A 187 -12.29 -7.37 0.99
N LEU A 188 -11.92 -6.85 2.16
CA LEU A 188 -10.54 -6.53 2.52
C LEU A 188 -9.69 -7.77 2.77
N ASP A 189 -10.26 -8.79 3.40
CA ASP A 189 -9.66 -10.10 3.55
C ASP A 189 -9.41 -10.74 2.19
N ALA A 190 -10.43 -10.75 1.31
CA ALA A 190 -10.28 -11.25 -0.06
C ALA A 190 -9.17 -10.52 -0.83
N LEU A 191 -9.09 -9.19 -0.70
CA LEU A 191 -8.01 -8.40 -1.29
C LEU A 191 -6.64 -8.79 -0.69
N THR A 192 -6.56 -8.99 0.63
CA THR A 192 -5.33 -9.40 1.33
C THR A 192 -4.87 -10.79 0.91
N GLU A 193 -5.82 -11.71 0.69
CA GLU A 193 -5.58 -13.08 0.28
C GLU A 193 -5.32 -13.24 -1.22
N ARG A 194 -5.57 -12.21 -2.04
CA ARG A 194 -5.53 -12.38 -3.49
C ARG A 194 -4.17 -12.75 -4.06
N LEU A 195 -3.08 -12.52 -3.32
CA LEU A 195 -1.70 -12.85 -3.71
C LEU A 195 -1.20 -14.17 -3.10
N SER A 196 -2.04 -14.83 -2.30
CA SER A 196 -1.71 -16.12 -1.71
C SER A 196 -1.76 -17.21 -2.78
N PRO A 197 -0.92 -18.26 -2.68
CA PRO A 197 -1.06 -19.44 -3.53
C PRO A 197 -2.48 -19.99 -3.39
N ALA A 198 -3.09 -20.40 -4.51
CA ALA A 198 -4.35 -21.13 -4.44
C ALA A 198 -4.14 -22.39 -3.60
N THR A 199 -4.87 -22.52 -2.49
CA THR A 199 -5.02 -23.80 -1.80
C THR A 199 -5.66 -24.78 -2.78
N ARG A 200 -4.87 -25.75 -3.25
CA ARG A 200 -5.38 -26.93 -3.97
C ARG A 200 -6.13 -27.85 -3.02
#